data_AF-A0A2M7X195-F1
#
_entry.id   AF-A0A2M7X195-F1
#
_cell.length_a   1.000
_cell.length_b   1.000
_cell.length_c   1.000
_cell.angle_alpha   90.00
_cell.angle_beta   90.00
_cell.angle_gamma   90.00
#
_symmetry.space_group_name_H-M   'P 1'
#
loop_
_entity.id
_entity.type
_entity.pdbx_description
1 polymer ?
#
loop_
_entity_poly.entity_id
_entity_poly.type
_entity_poly.pdbx_seq_one_letter_code
_entity_poly.pdbx_strand_id
1 'polypeptide(L)'
;MKGVFMKNVLAVLVAKSGIALEHVLPKDWERIVVDFSRLDQRSVEFWSQPQYTVYDEIYIVDRNVVTGLTQLHVERALKQRGIKGPIQYVATVKSELGLSHQNFVIEHDSIVPCVDATAYSLSCSDNYL
;
A
#
# COMPACT_ATOMS: atom_id res chain seq x y z
N MET A 1 -22.98 23.13 -16.27
CA MET A 1 -21.70 22.43 -16.48
C MET A 1 -21.51 21.46 -15.32
N LYS A 2 -21.61 20.15 -15.56
CA LYS A 2 -21.27 19.16 -14.52
C LYS A 2 -19.75 19.15 -14.40
N GLY A 3 -19.22 19.64 -13.27
CA GLY A 3 -17.80 19.54 -12.98
C GLY A 3 -17.40 18.07 -12.96
N VAL A 4 -16.44 17.70 -13.79
CA VAL A 4 -15.78 16.41 -13.70
C VAL A 4 -14.96 16.49 -12.42
N PHE A 5 -15.44 15.87 -11.33
CA PHE A 5 -14.59 15.63 -10.16
C PHE A 5 -13.46 14.71 -10.64
N MET A 6 -12.24 15.25 -10.74
CA MET A 6 -11.07 14.42 -10.98
C MET A 6 -10.86 13.55 -9.74
N LYS A 7 -10.76 12.24 -9.97
CA LYS A 7 -10.54 11.25 -8.91
C LYS A 7 -9.13 11.44 -8.35
N ASN A 8 -9.00 11.66 -7.05
CA ASN A 8 -7.72 11.77 -6.37
C ASN A 8 -7.16 10.35 -6.17
N VAL A 9 -6.26 9.94 -7.04
CA VAL A 9 -5.66 8.60 -7.01
C VAL A 9 -4.17 8.70 -6.65
N LEU A 10 -3.74 7.87 -5.70
CA LEU A 10 -2.35 7.74 -5.29
C LEU A 10 -1.77 6.42 -5.80
N ALA A 11 -0.67 6.47 -6.54
CA ALA A 11 0.20 5.34 -6.83
C ALA A 11 1.39 5.33 -5.87
N VAL A 12 1.50 4.27 -5.08
CA VAL A 12 2.61 4.01 -4.16
C VAL A 12 3.54 3.00 -4.80
N LEU A 13 4.66 3.47 -5.32
CA LEU A 13 5.64 2.66 -6.04
C LEU A 13 6.66 2.07 -5.05
N VAL A 14 6.71 0.74 -4.95
CA VAL A 14 7.79 0.07 -4.22
C VAL A 14 9.12 0.30 -4.96
N ALA A 15 10.15 0.73 -4.25
CA ALA A 15 11.45 1.09 -4.82
C ALA A 15 12.04 -0.08 -5.62
N LYS A 16 12.68 0.24 -6.75
CA LYS A 16 13.21 -0.70 -7.77
C LYS A 16 12.14 -1.50 -8.52
N SER A 17 11.25 -2.21 -7.83
CA SER A 17 10.29 -3.12 -8.48
C SER A 17 9.08 -2.38 -9.03
N GLY A 18 8.41 -1.56 -8.23
CA GLY A 18 7.22 -0.78 -8.59
C GLY A 18 7.52 0.38 -9.54
N ILE A 19 8.64 1.09 -9.34
CA ILE A 19 9.08 2.18 -10.24
C ILE A 19 9.16 1.70 -11.69
N ALA A 20 9.57 0.46 -11.89
CA ALA A 20 9.75 -0.09 -13.23
C ALA A 20 8.42 -0.40 -13.95
N LEU A 21 7.27 -0.14 -13.30
CA LEU A 21 5.92 -0.12 -13.87
C LEU A 21 5.35 1.31 -13.99
N GLU A 22 6.09 2.36 -13.62
CA GLU A 22 5.60 3.75 -13.64
C GLU A 22 5.05 4.17 -15.02
N HIS A 23 5.71 3.74 -16.08
CA HIS A 23 5.40 4.09 -17.46
C HIS A 23 4.02 3.62 -17.96
N VAL A 24 3.40 2.65 -17.29
CA VAL A 24 2.04 2.18 -17.63
C VAL A 24 0.95 2.81 -16.77
N LEU A 25 1.30 3.62 -15.76
CA LEU A 25 0.34 4.26 -14.88
C LEU A 25 -0.21 5.56 -15.49
N PRO A 26 -1.50 5.88 -15.28
CA PRO A 26 -2.09 7.14 -15.75
C PRO A 26 -1.30 8.37 -15.28
N LYS A 27 -1.09 9.34 -16.17
CA LYS A 27 -0.19 10.48 -15.94
C LYS A 27 -0.69 11.41 -14.83
N ASP A 28 -1.99 11.51 -14.68
CA ASP A 28 -2.73 12.34 -13.73
C ASP A 28 -2.77 11.78 -12.31
N TRP A 29 -2.35 10.52 -12.10
CA TRP A 29 -2.23 9.96 -10.76
C TRP A 29 -1.04 10.57 -10.02
N GLU A 30 -1.25 10.88 -8.74
CA GLU A 30 -0.16 11.24 -7.85
C GLU A 30 0.75 10.02 -7.65
N ARG A 31 2.06 10.23 -7.58
CA ARG A 31 3.04 9.16 -7.42
C ARG A 31 3.96 9.46 -6.24
N ILE A 32 4.12 8.48 -5.37
CA ILE A 32 5.17 8.47 -4.35
C ILE A 32 5.99 7.20 -4.47
N VAL A 33 7.25 7.27 -4.06
CA VAL A 33 8.12 6.10 -3.96
C VAL A 33 8.34 5.75 -2.50
N VAL A 34 8.21 4.47 -2.20
CA VAL A 34 8.50 3.91 -0.88
C VAL A 34 9.60 2.86 -0.98
N ASP A 35 10.56 2.89 -0.07
CA ASP A 35 11.62 1.89 0.04
C ASP A 35 11.41 1.05 1.28
N PHE A 36 11.38 -0.27 1.07
CA PHE A 36 11.31 -1.26 2.12
C PHE A 36 12.03 -2.52 1.66
N SER A 37 12.90 -3.04 2.53
CA SER A 37 13.54 -4.32 2.31
C SER A 37 13.20 -5.27 3.46
N ARG A 38 12.89 -6.51 3.10
CA ARG A 38 12.62 -7.58 4.06
C ARG A 38 13.90 -8.10 4.73
N LEU A 39 15.05 -7.89 4.08
CA LEU A 39 16.34 -8.45 4.51
C LEU A 39 16.96 -7.69 5.69
N ASP A 40 16.63 -6.41 5.83
CA ASP A 40 17.14 -5.51 6.87
C ASP A 40 16.02 -5.04 7.83
N GLN A 41 14.76 -5.47 7.62
CA GLN A 41 13.60 -5.22 8.48
C GLN A 41 13.40 -3.76 8.92
N ARG A 42 13.91 -2.81 8.15
CA ARG A 42 13.84 -1.39 8.45
C ARG A 42 12.42 -0.84 8.23
N SER A 43 12.11 0.29 8.85
CA SER A 43 10.85 0.99 8.62
C SER A 43 10.69 1.39 7.15
N VAL A 44 9.45 1.41 6.65
CA VAL A 44 9.15 1.92 5.30
C VAL A 44 9.59 3.38 5.19
N GLU A 45 10.50 3.64 4.26
CA GLU A 45 11.00 4.97 3.96
C GLU A 45 10.20 5.57 2.80
N PHE A 46 9.82 6.84 2.92
CA PHE A 46 9.06 7.56 1.91
C PHE A 46 9.98 8.59 1.25
N TRP A 47 10.28 8.41 -0.04
CA TRP A 47 11.16 9.34 -0.77
C TRP A 47 10.46 10.68 -1.06
N SER A 48 9.12 10.67 -1.07
CA SER A 48 8.29 11.86 -1.16
C SER A 48 7.05 11.72 -0.27
N GLN A 49 6.50 12.85 0.18
CA GLN A 49 5.24 12.87 0.93
C GLN A 49 4.06 13.00 -0.04
N PRO A 50 2.97 12.25 0.20
CA PRO A 50 1.73 12.46 -0.53
C PRO A 50 1.17 13.86 -0.23
N GLN A 51 0.56 14.47 -1.24
CA GLN A 51 -0.02 15.82 -1.20
C GLN A 51 -1.28 15.86 -0.33
N TYR A 52 -2.05 14.76 -0.32
CA TYR A 52 -3.28 14.59 0.43
C TYR A 52 -3.18 13.48 1.47
N THR A 53 -4.08 13.52 2.44
CA THR A 53 -4.28 12.45 3.43
C THR A 53 -5.47 11.55 3.10
N VAL A 54 -6.33 11.95 2.17
CA VAL A 54 -7.51 11.18 1.75
C VAL A 54 -7.53 11.09 0.23
N TYR A 55 -7.60 9.87 -0.28
CA TYR A 55 -7.68 9.54 -1.70
C TYR A 55 -8.94 8.74 -1.99
N ASP A 56 -9.47 8.89 -3.20
CA ASP A 56 -10.56 8.07 -3.70
C ASP A 56 -10.10 6.63 -3.95
N GLU A 57 -8.80 6.43 -4.23
CA GLU A 57 -8.19 5.13 -4.42
C GLU A 57 -6.67 5.21 -4.24
N ILE A 58 -6.08 4.14 -3.70
CA ILE A 58 -4.64 3.99 -3.50
C ILE A 58 -4.19 2.69 -4.15
N TYR A 59 -3.18 2.76 -5.03
CA TYR A 59 -2.59 1.59 -5.68
C TYR A 59 -1.19 1.34 -5.11
N ILE A 60 -0.97 0.19 -4.48
CA ILE A 60 0.37 -0.24 -4.05
C ILE A 60 0.98 -1.11 -5.16
N VAL A 61 2.01 -0.56 -5.82
CA VAL A 61 2.59 -1.13 -7.03
C VAL A 61 3.90 -1.82 -6.71
N ASP A 62 3.93 -3.14 -6.91
CA ASP A 62 5.11 -3.98 -6.77
C ASP A 62 5.15 -5.00 -7.92
N ARG A 63 6.21 -4.99 -8.73
CA ARG A 63 6.25 -5.83 -9.94
C ARG A 63 6.10 -7.33 -9.65
N ASN A 64 6.72 -7.84 -8.58
CA ASN A 64 6.76 -9.26 -8.30
C ASN A 64 6.37 -9.54 -6.85
N VAL A 65 5.30 -10.33 -6.66
CA VAL A 65 4.82 -10.68 -5.32
C VAL A 65 4.94 -12.18 -5.09
N VAL A 66 5.66 -12.53 -4.01
CA VAL A 66 5.83 -13.92 -3.53
C VAL A 66 5.00 -14.18 -2.27
N THR A 67 4.88 -13.22 -1.36
CA THR A 67 4.15 -13.39 -0.09
C THR A 67 3.23 -12.22 0.26
N GLY A 68 3.30 -11.12 -0.49
CA GLY A 68 2.58 -9.87 -0.25
C GLY A 68 3.04 -9.08 0.99
N LEU A 69 4.03 -9.57 1.73
CA LEU A 69 4.49 -8.92 2.98
C LEU A 69 5.02 -7.50 2.76
N THR A 70 5.73 -7.23 1.66
CA THR A 70 6.18 -5.87 1.33
C THR A 70 4.99 -4.92 1.20
N GLN A 71 3.97 -5.32 0.43
CA GLN A 71 2.78 -4.50 0.21
C GLN A 71 1.99 -4.28 1.51
N LEU A 72 1.90 -5.29 2.38
CA LEU A 72 1.32 -5.17 3.72
C LEU A 72 2.06 -4.14 4.60
N HIS A 73 3.40 -4.15 4.59
CA HIS A 73 4.17 -3.18 5.37
C HIS A 73 3.96 -1.76 4.86
N VAL A 74 3.87 -1.59 3.54
CA VAL A 74 3.55 -0.31 2.92
C VAL A 74 2.14 0.16 3.30
N GLU A 75 1.13 -0.71 3.20
CA GLU A 75 -0.25 -0.41 3.65
C GLU A 75 -0.27 0.08 5.10
N ARG A 76 0.39 -0.64 6.01
CA ARG A 76 0.47 -0.25 7.43
C ARG A 76 1.13 1.10 7.62
N ALA A 77 2.22 1.37 6.89
CA ALA A 77 2.93 2.65 6.97
C ALA A 77 2.07 3.83 6.46
N LEU A 78 1.26 3.62 5.41
CA LEU A 78 0.30 4.61 4.94
C LEU A 78 -0.76 4.90 6.00
N LYS A 79 -1.37 3.85 6.59
CA LYS A 79 -2.37 3.96 7.65
C LYS A 79 -1.82 4.68 8.89
N GLN A 80 -0.59 4.36 9.31
CA GLN A 80 0.10 5.02 10.45
C GLN A 80 0.33 6.52 10.21
N ARG A 81 0.52 6.93 8.96
CA ARG A 81 0.65 8.34 8.56
C ARG A 81 -0.71 9.04 8.38
N GLY A 82 -1.82 8.35 8.63
CA GLY A 82 -3.16 8.89 8.46
C GLY A 82 -3.60 9.00 6.99
N ILE A 83 -2.91 8.34 6.07
CA ILE A 83 -3.28 8.30 4.65
C ILE A 83 -4.40 7.26 4.49
N LYS A 84 -5.53 7.68 3.91
CA LYS A 84 -6.76 6.90 3.80
C LYS A 84 -7.25 6.82 2.37
N GLY A 85 -7.87 5.70 2.03
CA GLY A 85 -8.51 5.42 0.75
C GLY A 85 -8.65 3.91 0.56
N PRO A 86 -9.55 3.45 -0.33
CA PRO A 86 -9.58 2.05 -0.77
C PRO A 86 -8.22 1.65 -1.37
N ILE A 87 -7.67 0.51 -0.93
CA ILE A 87 -6.34 0.05 -1.37
C ILE A 87 -6.49 -1.08 -2.40
N GLN A 88 -5.79 -0.92 -3.52
CA GLN A 88 -5.66 -1.91 -4.58
C GLN A 88 -4.19 -2.35 -4.71
N TYR A 89 -3.96 -3.65 -4.89
CA TYR A 89 -2.61 -4.20 -5.09
C TYR A 89 -2.32 -4.46 -6.57
N VAL A 90 -1.25 -3.85 -7.08
CA VAL A 90 -0.81 -4.06 -8.46
C VAL A 90 0.47 -4.87 -8.45
N ALA A 91 0.39 -6.12 -8.90
CA ALA A 91 1.56 -7.00 -8.98
C ALA A 91 1.40 -8.17 -9.96
N THR A 92 2.53 -8.70 -10.43
CA THR A 92 2.60 -10.06 -10.98
C THR A 92 2.88 -11.04 -9.86
N VAL A 93 1.91 -11.91 -9.57
CA VAL A 93 2.08 -12.99 -8.59
C VAL A 93 3.01 -14.06 -9.13
N LYS A 94 3.97 -14.51 -8.30
CA LYS A 94 5.00 -15.50 -8.68
C LYS A 94 4.89 -16.82 -7.90
N SER A 95 3.92 -16.97 -7.00
CA SER A 95 3.73 -18.15 -6.16
C SER A 95 2.27 -18.33 -5.78
N GLU A 96 1.87 -19.55 -5.42
CA GLU A 96 0.54 -19.83 -4.86
C GLU A 96 0.27 -18.98 -3.60
N LEU A 97 1.28 -18.79 -2.76
CA LEU A 97 1.17 -17.94 -1.57
C LEU A 97 0.87 -16.48 -1.92
N GLY A 98 1.49 -15.95 -2.98
CA GLY A 98 1.19 -14.61 -3.48
C GLY A 98 -0.21 -14.53 -4.08
N LEU A 99 -0.72 -15.62 -4.65
CA LEU A 99 -2.07 -15.70 -5.22
C LEU A 99 -3.12 -15.73 -4.13
N SER A 100 -2.95 -16.61 -3.13
CA SER A 100 -3.80 -16.66 -1.94
C SER A 100 -3.82 -15.31 -1.22
N HIS A 101 -2.67 -14.62 -1.16
CA HIS A 101 -2.59 -13.28 -0.59
C HIS A 101 -3.44 -12.27 -1.37
N GLN A 102 -3.29 -12.20 -2.70
CA GLN A 102 -4.09 -11.29 -3.51
C GLN A 102 -5.59 -11.60 -3.42
N ASN A 103 -5.96 -12.88 -3.49
CA ASN A 103 -7.36 -13.31 -3.37
C ASN A 103 -7.96 -12.90 -2.02
N PHE A 104 -7.22 -13.09 -0.92
CA PHE A 104 -7.66 -12.65 0.41
C PHE A 104 -7.97 -11.16 0.45
N VAL A 105 -7.11 -10.32 -0.16
CA VAL A 105 -7.37 -8.87 -0.23
C VAL A 105 -8.62 -8.57 -1.04
N ILE A 106 -8.75 -9.16 -2.22
CA ILE A 106 -9.88 -8.92 -3.12
C ILE A 106 -11.21 -9.25 -2.41
N GLU A 107 -11.23 -10.29 -1.59
CA GLU A 107 -12.43 -10.72 -0.85
C GLU A 107 -12.72 -9.91 0.41
N HIS A 108 -11.70 -9.28 1.03
CA HIS A 108 -11.82 -8.68 2.37
C HIS A 108 -11.49 -7.17 2.43
N ASP A 109 -11.33 -6.50 1.29
CA ASP A 109 -11.08 -5.04 1.10
C ASP A 109 -9.80 -4.48 1.77
N SER A 110 -9.12 -5.23 2.62
CA SER A 110 -7.83 -4.91 3.24
C SER A 110 -7.25 -6.13 3.95
N ILE A 111 -5.92 -6.15 4.11
CA ILE A 111 -5.25 -7.18 4.91
C ILE A 111 -5.45 -6.92 6.41
N VAL A 112 -5.76 -5.67 6.77
CA VAL A 112 -5.96 -5.24 8.15
C VAL A 112 -7.36 -4.64 8.28
N PRO A 113 -8.22 -5.15 9.19
CA PRO A 113 -9.48 -4.48 9.51
C PRO A 113 -9.18 -3.02 9.85
N CYS A 114 -10.01 -2.10 9.36
CA CYS A 114 -9.93 -0.70 9.75
C CYS A 114 -10.38 -0.61 11.21
N VAL A 115 -9.48 -0.89 12.14
CA VAL A 115 -9.81 -0.73 13.56
C VAL A 115 -9.55 0.72 13.91
N ASP A 116 -10.62 1.40 14.30
CA ASP A 116 -10.56 2.76 14.82
C ASP A 116 -9.42 2.86 15.83
N ALA A 117 -8.50 3.81 15.60
CA ALA A 117 -7.33 4.05 16.44
C ALA A 117 -7.68 4.37 17.91
N THR A 118 -8.96 4.56 18.23
CA THR A 118 -9.49 4.77 19.58
C THR A 118 -9.79 3.46 20.34
N ALA A 119 -9.75 2.29 19.68
CA ALA A 119 -10.10 1.01 20.29
C ALA A 119 -8.90 0.20 20.83
N TYR A 120 -7.66 0.62 20.58
CA TYR A 120 -6.46 -0.06 21.08
C TYR A 120 -5.68 0.80 22.07
N SER A 121 -6.24 0.93 23.28
CA SER A 121 -5.40 0.94 24.50
C SER A 121 -4.93 -0.49 24.78
N LEU A 122 -4.16 -1.06 23.87
CA LEU A 122 -3.39 -2.27 24.14
C LEU A 122 -1.95 -1.92 23.80
N SER A 123 -1.14 -1.86 24.85
CA SER A 123 0.30 -1.73 24.78
C SER A 123 0.83 -2.65 23.69
N CYS A 124 1.62 -2.08 22.77
CA CYS A 124 2.60 -2.84 22.00
C CYS A 124 3.66 -3.35 23.00
N SER A 125 3.30 -4.34 23.80
CA SER A 125 4.20 -5.11 24.64
C SER A 125 4.21 -6.50 24.04
N ASP A 126 5.33 -6.79 23.39
CA ASP A 126 6.04 -8.07 23.40
C ASP A 126 5.16 -9.32 23.48
N ASN A 127 5.10 -10.07 22.38
CA ASN A 127 5.14 -11.54 22.43
C ASN A 127 5.33 -12.10 21.01
N TYR A 128 6.60 -12.25 20.62
CA TYR A 128 7.03 -13.33 19.74
C TYR A 128 8.21 -14.04 20.43
N LEU A 129 7.88 -15.07 21.19
CA LEU A 129 8.69 -16.27 21.39
C LEU A 129 7.91 -17.45 20.82
#